data_AF-A0A2V3PS86-F1
#
_entry.id   AF-A0A2V3PS86-F1
#
_cell.length_a   1.000
_cell.length_b   1.000
_cell.length_c   1.000
_cell.angle_alpha   90.00
_cell.angle_beta   90.00
_cell.angle_gamma   90.00
#
_symmetry.space_group_name_H-M   'P 1'
#
loop_
_entity.id
_entity.type
_entity.pdbx_description
1 polymer ?
#
loop_
_entity_poly.entity_id
_entity_poly.type
_entity_poly.pdbx_seq_one_letter_code
_entity_poly.pdbx_strand_id
1 'polypeptide(L)'
;MKTIIITLAISALALIANIENASGKESLYKNNEVNKQGQIVKTTVCKGEDDKNLILIKQYENKYDNNGNLRERVLSVWNSNQSKWNAIQKYQYEYSTNGQLQILSYTTFNESNEMWENEIKYAMYTYGSEGQLLTIDYLNIGDKGVLVSDFSSR
;
A
#
# COMPACT_ATOMS: atom_id res chain seq x y z
N MET A 1 -12.26 1.74 25.37
CA MET A 1 -11.68 0.97 24.25
C MET A 1 -10.95 -0.22 24.85
N LYS A 2 -11.23 -1.44 24.40
CA LYS A 2 -10.47 -2.62 24.84
C LYS A 2 -9.24 -2.72 23.94
N THR A 3 -8.06 -2.40 24.46
CA THR A 3 -6.80 -2.63 23.74
C THR A 3 -6.59 -4.15 23.65
N ILE A 4 -6.67 -4.70 22.43
CA ILE A 4 -6.35 -6.10 22.18
C ILE A 4 -4.87 -6.15 21.83
N ILE A 5 -4.06 -6.64 22.78
CA ILE A 5 -2.63 -6.89 22.60
C ILE A 5 -2.50 -8.20 21.82
N ILE A 6 -2.11 -8.12 20.55
CA ILE A 6 -1.87 -9.31 19.71
C ILE A 6 -0.37 -9.61 19.75
N THR A 7 -0.01 -10.76 20.32
CA THR A 7 1.34 -11.31 20.25
C THR A 7 1.63 -11.74 18.81
N LEU A 8 2.34 -10.91 18.05
CA LEU A 8 2.85 -11.29 16.73
C LEU A 8 3.97 -12.33 16.92
N ALA A 9 3.90 -13.45 16.19
CA ALA A 9 5.04 -14.35 16.06
C ALA A 9 6.16 -13.56 15.34
N ILE A 10 7.25 -13.31 16.05
CA ILE A 10 8.29 -12.35 15.68
C ILE A 10 9.12 -12.92 14.51
N SER A 11 8.76 -12.59 13.28
CA SER A 11 9.75 -12.34 12.23
C SER A 11 10.29 -10.91 12.42
N ALA A 12 11.58 -10.69 12.13
CA ALA A 12 12.35 -9.50 12.44
C ALA A 12 11.57 -8.16 12.47
N LEU A 13 11.23 -7.70 13.68
CA LEU A 13 10.60 -6.41 13.91
C LEU A 13 11.67 -5.31 13.93
N ALA A 14 11.53 -4.30 13.08
CA ALA A 14 12.47 -3.17 13.00
C ALA A 14 11.80 -1.86 13.41
N LEU A 15 12.46 -1.08 14.28
CA LEU A 15 12.09 0.32 14.53
C LEU A 15 12.37 1.13 13.25
N ILE A 16 11.36 1.86 12.76
CA ILE A 16 11.46 2.65 11.53
C ILE A 16 11.43 4.15 11.73
N ALA A 17 10.85 4.62 12.85
CA ALA A 17 10.83 6.04 13.18
C ALA A 17 10.49 6.24 14.66
N ASN A 18 10.92 7.40 15.18
CA ASN A 18 10.41 7.98 16.41
C ASN A 18 9.71 9.29 16.07
N ILE A 19 8.49 9.49 16.56
CA ILE A 19 7.69 10.69 16.32
C ILE A 19 7.45 11.37 17.67
N GLU A 20 7.81 12.65 17.78
CA GLU A 20 7.57 13.45 18.99
C GLU A 20 6.22 14.18 18.88
N ASN A 21 5.30 13.87 19.79
CA ASN A 21 3.97 14.47 19.87
C ASN A 21 3.77 15.18 21.22
N ALA A 22 2.71 15.98 21.36
CA ALA A 22 2.37 16.67 22.61
C ALA A 22 2.18 15.73 23.82
N SER A 23 1.93 14.44 23.59
CA SER A 23 1.73 13.39 24.60
C SER A 23 2.95 12.49 24.84
N GLY A 24 4.10 12.76 24.20
CA GLY A 24 5.32 11.96 24.33
C GLY A 24 5.86 11.42 23.00
N LYS A 25 6.92 10.62 23.10
CA LYS A 25 7.61 9.99 21.96
C LYS A 25 6.91 8.68 21.57
N GLU A 26 6.51 8.57 20.32
CA GLU A 26 5.90 7.38 19.75
C GLU A 26 6.89 6.66 18.84
N SER A 27 7.07 5.35 19.07
CA SER A 27 7.93 4.50 18.24
C SER A 27 7.10 3.74 17.21
N LEU A 28 7.48 3.82 15.94
CA LEU A 28 6.87 3.02 14.88
C LEU A 28 7.76 1.83 14.51
N TYR A 29 7.14 0.67 14.41
CA TYR A 29 7.80 -0.58 14.08
C TYR A 29 7.19 -1.19 12.82
N LYS A 30 8.00 -1.94 12.06
CA LYS A 30 7.52 -2.78 10.97
C LYS A 30 7.94 -4.24 11.17
N ASN A 31 7.04 -5.15 10.86
CA ASN A 31 7.33 -6.56 10.65
C ASN A 31 7.14 -6.90 9.17
N ASN A 32 8.14 -7.52 8.55
CA ASN A 32 8.09 -7.97 7.17
C ASN A 32 8.03 -9.49 7.12
N GLU A 33 7.04 -10.03 6.42
CA GLU A 33 6.97 -11.43 6.04
C GLU A 33 7.46 -11.56 4.59
N VAL A 34 8.35 -12.52 4.35
CA VAL A 34 8.96 -12.77 3.05
C VAL A 34 8.58 -14.15 2.51
N ASN A 35 8.44 -14.27 1.19
CA ASN A 35 8.26 -15.56 0.54
C ASN A 35 9.61 -16.30 0.38
N LYS A 36 9.57 -17.50 -0.24
CA LYS A 36 10.77 -18.32 -0.49
C LYS A 36 11.80 -17.65 -1.39
N GLN A 37 11.39 -16.67 -2.20
CA GLN A 37 12.24 -15.88 -3.08
C GLN A 37 12.82 -14.64 -2.38
N GLY A 38 12.52 -14.43 -1.09
CA GLY A 38 12.98 -13.28 -0.31
C GLY A 38 12.20 -11.99 -0.57
N GLN A 39 11.10 -12.04 -1.33
CA GLN A 39 10.26 -10.88 -1.60
C GLN A 39 9.32 -10.62 -0.42
N ILE A 40 9.14 -9.36 -0.04
CA ILE A 40 8.24 -8.97 1.05
C ILE A 40 6.80 -9.13 0.57
N VAL A 41 6.10 -10.14 1.06
CA VAL A 41 4.69 -10.39 0.74
C VAL A 41 3.74 -9.64 1.67
N LYS A 42 4.21 -9.29 2.87
CA LYS A 42 3.39 -8.57 3.85
C LYS A 42 4.26 -7.70 4.74
N THR A 43 3.81 -6.47 4.98
CA THR A 43 4.42 -5.57 5.96
C THR A 43 3.34 -5.13 6.94
N THR A 44 3.53 -5.45 8.22
CA THR A 44 2.66 -4.97 9.30
C THR A 44 3.34 -3.82 10.02
N VAL A 45 2.66 -2.68 10.14
CA VAL A 45 3.15 -1.50 10.87
C VAL A 45 2.44 -1.40 12.20
N CYS A 46 3.23 -1.24 13.26
CA CYS A 46 2.75 -1.14 14.63
C CYS A 46 3.28 0.14 15.28
N LYS A 47 2.57 0.62 16.30
CA LYS A 47 3.00 1.69 17.19
C LYS A 47 3.28 1.11 18.57
N GLY A 48 4.35 1.55 19.22
CA GLY A 48 4.58 1.28 20.64
C GLY A 48 3.57 2.04 21.49
N GLU A 49 2.85 1.31 22.34
CA GLU A 49 1.97 1.90 23.37
C GLU A 49 2.74 2.11 24.67
N ASP A 50 3.58 1.14 25.02
CA ASP A 50 4.53 1.16 26.13
C ASP A 50 5.74 0.26 25.80
N ASP A 51 6.62 0.02 26.78
CA ASP A 51 7.84 -0.78 26.60
C ASP A 51 7.59 -2.25 26.21
N LYS A 52 6.35 -2.74 26.31
CA LYS A 52 6.00 -4.16 26.09
C LYS A 52 4.87 -4.37 25.10
N ASN A 53 4.08 -3.35 24.80
CA ASN A 53 2.85 -3.46 24.01
C ASN A 53 2.95 -2.73 22.67
N LEU A 54 2.43 -3.40 21.64
CA LEU A 54 2.33 -2.88 20.28
C LEU A 54 0.87 -2.81 19.85
N ILE A 55 0.50 -1.69 19.25
CA ILE A 55 -0.80 -1.47 18.61
C ILE A 55 -0.62 -1.61 17.10
N LEU A 56 -1.43 -2.45 16.47
CA LEU A 56 -1.50 -2.57 15.02
C LEU A 56 -2.06 -1.29 14.39
N ILE A 57 -1.43 -0.79 13.33
CA ILE A 57 -1.86 0.42 12.61
C ILE A 57 -2.39 0.04 11.22
N LYS A 58 -1.49 -0.46 10.39
CA LYS A 58 -1.75 -0.73 8.97
C LYS A 58 -0.94 -1.92 8.48
N GLN A 59 -1.42 -2.55 7.43
CA GLN A 59 -0.75 -3.65 6.76
C GLN A 59 -0.71 -3.41 5.26
N TYR A 60 0.40 -3.79 4.64
CA TYR A 60 0.55 -3.85 3.20
C TYR A 60 0.67 -5.31 2.79
N GLU A 61 -0.12 -5.75 1.83
CA GLU A 61 -0.02 -7.08 1.21
C GLU A 61 0.42 -6.91 -0.24
N ASN A 62 1.51 -7.57 -0.62
CA ASN A 62 2.10 -7.48 -1.94
C ASN A 62 1.91 -8.80 -2.69
N LYS A 63 1.56 -8.72 -3.96
CA LYS A 63 1.62 -9.85 -4.90
C LYS A 63 2.57 -9.52 -6.03
N TYR A 64 3.28 -10.54 -6.48
CA TYR A 64 4.28 -10.42 -7.54
C TYR A 64 3.83 -11.21 -8.78
N ASP A 65 4.23 -10.75 -9.95
CA ASP A 65 4.08 -11.51 -11.19
C ASP A 65 5.14 -12.63 -11.30
N ASN A 66 5.07 -13.42 -12.38
CA ASN A 66 6.01 -14.52 -12.61
C ASN A 66 7.45 -14.05 -12.87
N ASN A 67 7.65 -12.80 -13.25
CA ASN A 67 8.96 -12.18 -13.46
C ASN A 67 9.52 -11.57 -12.15
N GLY A 68 8.75 -11.62 -11.06
CA GLY A 68 9.13 -11.08 -9.77
C GLY A 68 8.86 -9.58 -9.59
N ASN A 69 8.14 -8.94 -10.52
CA ASN A 69 7.73 -7.54 -10.38
C ASN A 69 6.50 -7.43 -9.47
N LEU A 70 6.40 -6.33 -8.72
CA LEU A 70 5.23 -6.07 -7.86
C LEU A 70 4.01 -5.87 -8.75
N ARG A 71 3.01 -6.76 -8.71
CA ARG A 71 1.80 -6.68 -9.53
C ARG A 71 0.65 -5.99 -8.80
N GLU A 72 0.53 -6.20 -7.50
CA GLU A 72 -0.55 -5.66 -6.69
C GLU A 72 -0.04 -5.33 -5.28
N ARG A 73 -0.54 -4.22 -4.72
CA ARG A 73 -0.38 -3.88 -3.31
C ARG A 73 -1.73 -3.47 -2.73
N VAL A 74 -2.16 -4.15 -1.67
CA VAL A 74 -3.34 -3.77 -0.88
C VAL A 74 -2.88 -3.15 0.42
N LEU A 75 -3.45 -2.00 0.78
CA LEU A 75 -3.30 -1.38 2.09
C LEU A 75 -4.58 -1.61 2.90
N SER A 76 -4.39 -2.11 4.11
CA SER A 76 -5.44 -2.34 5.10
C SER A 76 -5.12 -1.61 6.40
N VAL A 77 -6.16 -1.19 7.14
CA VAL A 77 -6.06 -0.61 8.48
C VAL A 77 -6.62 -1.56 9.53
N TRP A 78 -6.06 -1.54 10.73
CA TRP A 78 -6.54 -2.42 11.80
C TRP A 78 -7.81 -1.87 12.44
N ASN A 79 -8.88 -2.66 12.43
CA ASN A 79 -10.09 -2.36 13.19
C ASN A 79 -10.06 -3.13 14.52
N SER A 80 -9.69 -2.44 15.60
CA SER A 80 -9.57 -3.04 16.93
C SER A 80 -10.91 -3.50 17.52
N ASN A 81 -12.02 -2.86 17.13
CA ASN A 81 -13.36 -3.25 17.60
C ASN A 81 -13.80 -4.59 17.01
N GLN A 82 -13.42 -4.85 15.76
CA GLN A 82 -13.78 -6.07 15.02
C GLN A 82 -12.65 -7.12 15.00
N SER A 83 -11.48 -6.78 15.51
CA SER A 83 -10.27 -7.62 15.47
C SER A 83 -9.94 -8.11 14.06
N LYS A 84 -10.04 -7.24 13.06
CA LYS A 84 -9.77 -7.57 11.66
C LYS A 84 -9.07 -6.42 10.92
N TRP A 85 -8.40 -6.78 9.83
CA TRP A 85 -7.86 -5.83 8.86
C TRP A 85 -8.95 -5.43 7.87
N ASN A 86 -9.18 -4.13 7.69
CA ASN A 86 -10.08 -3.57 6.69
C ASN A 86 -9.25 -3.02 5.53
N ALA A 87 -9.43 -3.56 4.32
CA ALA A 87 -8.81 -3.02 3.12
C ALA A 87 -9.37 -1.62 2.85
N ILE A 88 -8.49 -0.67 2.50
CA ILE A 88 -8.88 0.71 2.19
C ILE A 88 -8.40 1.17 0.82
N GLN A 89 -7.31 0.60 0.32
CA GLN A 89 -6.69 1.01 -0.94
C GLN A 89 -6.04 -0.18 -1.64
N LYS A 90 -6.07 -0.16 -2.97
CA LYS A 90 -5.40 -1.13 -3.83
C LYS A 90 -4.64 -0.40 -4.92
N TYR A 91 -3.42 -0.84 -5.16
CA TYR A 91 -2.57 -0.42 -6.25
C TYR A 91 -2.31 -1.61 -7.16
N GLN A 92 -2.39 -1.43 -8.47
CA GLN A 92 -2.00 -2.44 -9.44
C GLN A 92 -0.99 -1.87 -10.42
N TYR A 93 -0.04 -2.70 -10.81
CA TYR A 93 1.13 -2.30 -11.58
C TYR A 93 1.21 -3.17 -12.82
N GLU A 94 1.39 -2.52 -13.97
CA GLU A 94 1.56 -3.20 -15.25
C GLU A 94 2.88 -2.76 -15.87
N TYR A 95 3.64 -3.72 -16.37
CA TYR A 95 4.98 -3.52 -16.89
C TYR A 95 5.03 -3.86 -18.38
N SER A 96 5.92 -3.18 -19.11
CA SER A 96 6.29 -3.58 -20.46
C SER A 96 7.03 -4.91 -20.45
N THR A 97 7.19 -5.52 -21.63
CA THR A 97 8.00 -6.73 -21.81
C THR A 97 9.45 -6.57 -21.35
N ASN A 98 9.96 -5.33 -21.35
CA ASN A 98 11.31 -4.99 -20.91
C ASN A 98 11.39 -4.68 -19.40
N GLY A 99 10.28 -4.81 -18.66
CA GLY A 99 10.23 -4.61 -17.20
C GLY A 99 10.07 -3.15 -16.76
N GLN A 100 9.75 -2.22 -17.66
CA GLN A 100 9.46 -0.83 -17.29
C GLN A 100 8.00 -0.69 -16.86
N LEU A 101 7.73 -0.01 -15.74
CA LEU A 101 6.36 0.27 -15.28
C LEU A 101 5.65 1.13 -16.33
N GLN A 102 4.54 0.65 -16.89
CA GLN A 102 3.74 1.37 -17.89
C GLN A 102 2.51 2.00 -17.26
N ILE A 103 1.85 1.29 -16.34
CA ILE A 103 0.59 1.74 -15.73
C ILE A 103 0.63 1.45 -14.23
N LEU A 104 0.29 2.46 -13.44
CA LEU A 104 -0.09 2.33 -12.04
C LEU A 104 -1.56 2.69 -11.90
N SER A 105 -2.38 1.74 -11.47
CA SER A 105 -3.77 2.01 -11.10
C SER A 105 -3.95 2.06 -9.58
N TYR A 106 -4.89 2.88 -9.14
CA TYR A 106 -5.25 3.08 -7.74
C TYR A 106 -6.77 3.06 -7.59
N THR A 107 -7.24 2.31 -6.59
CA THR A 107 -8.66 2.20 -6.25
C THR A 107 -8.84 2.21 -4.73
N THR A 108 -9.89 2.87 -4.28
CA THR A 108 -10.33 2.92 -2.88
C THR A 108 -11.37 1.85 -2.59
N PHE A 109 -11.42 1.36 -1.36
CA PHE A 109 -12.46 0.41 -0.93
C PHE A 109 -13.65 1.18 -0.35
N ASN A 110 -14.85 0.88 -0.83
CA ASN A 110 -16.08 1.40 -0.27
C ASN A 110 -16.54 0.48 0.87
N GLU A 111 -16.34 0.93 2.12
CA GLU A 111 -16.73 0.16 3.30
C GLU A 111 -18.25 -0.04 3.43
N SER A 112 -19.08 0.89 2.91
CA SER A 112 -20.54 0.80 3.00
C SER A 112 -21.11 -0.31 2.11
N ASN A 113 -20.50 -0.54 0.95
CA ASN A 113 -20.94 -1.53 -0.04
C ASN A 113 -20.03 -2.77 -0.07
N GLU A 114 -19.01 -2.83 0.79
CA GLU A 114 -18.02 -3.91 0.87
C GLU A 114 -17.38 -4.27 -0.48
N MET A 115 -17.12 -3.26 -1.32
CA MET A 115 -16.57 -3.45 -2.66
C MET A 115 -15.53 -2.39 -3.01
N TRP A 116 -14.61 -2.71 -3.92
CA TRP A 116 -13.73 -1.70 -4.52
C TRP A 116 -14.56 -0.70 -5.29
N GLU A 117 -14.24 0.58 -5.15
CA GLU A 117 -14.90 1.63 -5.92
C GLU A 117 -14.63 1.44 -7.41
N ASN A 118 -15.61 1.84 -8.22
CA ASN A 118 -15.46 1.84 -9.67
C ASN A 118 -14.60 3.02 -10.15
N GLU A 119 -14.38 4.02 -9.28
CA GLU A 119 -13.42 5.09 -9.55
C GLU A 119 -11.98 4.54 -9.50
N ILE A 120 -11.30 4.59 -10.64
CA ILE A 120 -9.91 4.17 -10.77
C ILE A 120 -9.08 5.34 -11.26
N LYS A 121 -8.00 5.62 -10.53
CA LYS A 121 -6.99 6.61 -10.91
C LYS A 121 -5.80 5.90 -11.52
N TYR A 122 -5.38 6.37 -12.69
CA TYR A 122 -4.23 5.84 -13.41
C TYR A 122 -3.12 6.87 -13.47
N ALA A 123 -1.88 6.39 -13.38
CA ALA A 123 -0.70 7.08 -13.86
C ALA A 123 -0.07 6.23 -14.98
N MET A 124 0.06 6.80 -16.16
CA MET A 124 0.56 6.15 -17.37
C MET A 124 1.94 6.71 -17.70
N TYR A 125 2.93 5.84 -17.85
CA TYR A 125 4.33 6.23 -17.97
C TYR A 125 4.81 5.98 -19.39
N THR A 126 5.29 7.04 -20.05
CA THR A 126 5.86 6.96 -21.40
C THR A 126 7.37 7.12 -21.33
N TYR A 127 8.10 6.24 -22.02
CA TYR A 127 9.56 6.23 -22.05
C TYR A 127 10.08 6.46 -23.47
N GLY A 128 11.26 7.08 -23.57
CA GLY A 128 12.00 7.22 -24.81
C GLY A 128 12.72 5.93 -25.19
N SER A 129 13.30 5.91 -26.39
CA SER A 129 14.03 4.76 -26.91
C SER A 129 15.27 4.37 -26.09
N GLU A 130 15.82 5.30 -25.31
CA GLU A 130 16.96 5.06 -24.41
C GLU A 130 16.52 4.70 -22.98
N GLY A 131 15.21 4.52 -22.76
CA GLY A 131 14.63 4.13 -21.48
C GLY A 131 14.45 5.27 -20.47
N GLN A 132 14.72 6.50 -20.87
CA GLN A 132 14.42 7.70 -20.07
C GLN A 132 12.91 7.92 -19.97
N LEU A 133 12.42 8.30 -18.79
CA LEU A 133 11.03 8.71 -18.60
C LEU A 133 10.78 10.03 -19.33
N LEU A 134 9.76 10.07 -20.19
CA LEU A 134 9.37 11.26 -20.94
C LEU A 134 8.18 11.96 -20.29
N THR A 135 7.09 11.22 -20.04
CA THR A 135 5.85 11.78 -19.48
C THR A 135 5.20 10.83 -18.47
N ILE A 136 4.41 11.42 -17.58
CA ILE A 136 3.45 10.71 -16.74
C ILE A 136 2.08 11.37 -16.97
N ASP A 137 1.15 10.63 -17.54
CA ASP A 137 -0.21 11.09 -17.77
C ASP A 137 -1.15 10.54 -16.70
N TYR A 138 -2.04 11.39 -16.17
CA TYR A 138 -2.96 11.02 -15.11
C TYR A 138 -4.39 10.97 -15.64
N LEU A 139 -5.09 9.87 -15.35
CA LEU A 139 -6.46 9.64 -15.79
C LEU A 139 -7.34 9.20 -14.62
N ASN A 140 -8.53 9.77 -14.51
CA ASN A 140 -9.54 9.30 -13.57
C ASN A 140 -10.75 8.73 -14.34
N ILE A 141 -11.08 7.48 -14.09
CA ILE A 141 -12.24 6.81 -14.69
C ILE A 141 -13.22 6.49 -13.57
N GLY A 142 -14.42 7.07 -13.61
CA GLY A 142 -15.50 6.77 -12.65
C GLY A 142 -16.78 6.29 -13.33
N ASP A 143 -17.83 6.07 -12.53
CA ASP A 143 -19.12 5.53 -13.00
C ASP A 143 -19.83 6.36 -14.09
N LYS A 144 -19.45 7.63 -14.25
CA LYS A 144 -20.01 8.55 -15.27
C LYS A 144 -19.16 8.66 -16.54
N GLY A 145 -18.14 7.82 -16.69
CA GLY A 145 -17.21 7.82 -17.82
C GLY A 145 -15.85 8.41 -17.48
N VAL A 146 -15.05 8.66 -18.52
CA VAL A 146 -13.67 9.14 -18.42
C VAL A 146 -13.65 10.62 -18.05
N LEU A 147 -13.10 10.96 -16.89
CA LEU A 147 -12.75 12.34 -16.53
C LEU A 147 -11.24 12.49 -16.80
N VAL A 148 -10.90 12.85 -18.03
CA VAL A 148 -9.51 13.20 -18.38
C VAL A 148 -9.18 14.50 -17.65
N SER A 149 -8.30 14.43 -16.65
CA SER A 149 -7.66 15.64 -16.12
C SER A 149 -6.51 15.97 -17.06
N ASP A 150 -6.75 16.89 -18.00
CA ASP A 150 -5.72 17.47 -18.86
C ASP A 150 -4.64 18.13 -18.00
N PHE A 151 -3.48 17.49 -17.86
CA PHE A 151 -2.27 18.14 -17.39
C PHE A 151 -1.06 17.59 -18.14
N SER A 152 -0.80 18.15 -19.34
CA SER A 152 0.55 18.12 -19.87
C SER A 152 1.43 18.92 -18.90
N SER A 153 2.31 18.27 -18.15
CA SER A 153 3.46 18.96 -17.58
C SER A 153 4.43 19.25 -18.73
N ARG A 154 4.49 20.53 -19.12
CA ARG A 154 5.59 21.07 -19.94
C ARG A 154 6.91 21.02 -19.19
#